data_AF-A0AAU6DK57-F1
#
_entry.id   AF-A0AAU6DK57-F1
#
_cell.length_a   1.000
_cell.length_b   1.000
_cell.length_c   1.000
_cell.angle_alpha   90.00
_cell.angle_beta   90.00
_cell.angle_gamma   90.00
#
_symmetry.space_group_name_H-M   'P 1'
#
loop_
_entity.id
_entity.type
_entity.pdbx_description
1 polymer ?
#
loop_
_entity_poly.entity_id
_entity_poly.type
_entity_poly.pdbx_seq_one_letter_code
_entity_poly.pdbx_strand_id
1 'polypeptide(L)'
;MSAPSTARDPDGAGTSRLRRGLTVVPTERGLVVEGVGRRHLFGGAAATDILPRLFTLLDGSRDLAAVAAELRLDIAQITTVLDMLADRGLLEPVPAGAVTAEGAVADYLSRTGPVAAADGGSANALARLAMSRVVLTGPASVTRRIADDLRACGVGGITVVPHGDPVPAGPANLLVVCDDGAHRVGEACRAGVAEGFEVLRYSVRRTASRVAAIEIGPRFHPGHTACPDCLRISHERAFPEEEPPEAGAPRDHVPGEPPGPVADLLAGLVGAQVTAVLAGTGQPVPRRDLWRLTLPDHTSRRWTVAPEPGCHACGPIATGAEQELDTVEWLLQSPPDEVFQGDSAAVVWPDPLDILDLATSPRRRLATPDSAACTPGLLDEQAVGLLLSRTAGARGTTGAPGSFPSRWCPSGGNRASVQLFLLTEAGWPGLPGTVFAYDGDAGTLIAVRADEPSLPELLAGTGLAGRPLRAAIVVTGAVYRLRGKYGDFAFRLTHLDAGCALAQCALVAAELGLEAELVTGDTGDLAGQLDLNPGDQLAMGIIGLYGKDTGDAAAGPA
;
A
#
# COMPACT_ATOMS: atom_id res chain seq x y z
N MET A 1 15.82 13.00 -12.22
CA MET A 1 14.46 12.54 -12.60
C MET A 1 13.45 13.46 -11.93
N SER A 2 12.88 14.37 -12.69
CA SER A 2 11.88 15.32 -12.19
C SER A 2 10.59 14.56 -11.90
N ALA A 3 10.12 14.60 -10.65
CA ALA A 3 8.82 14.07 -10.28
C ALA A 3 7.74 14.78 -11.12
N PRO A 4 6.71 14.07 -11.63
CA PRO A 4 5.56 14.75 -12.22
C PRO A 4 4.93 15.65 -11.15
N SER A 5 4.99 16.95 -11.40
CA SER A 5 4.30 17.98 -10.62
C SER A 5 2.81 17.66 -10.62
N THR A 6 2.25 17.39 -9.45
CA THR A 6 0.80 17.23 -9.23
C THR A 6 0.18 18.51 -8.67
N ALA A 7 0.77 19.68 -8.97
CA ALA A 7 0.07 20.93 -8.72
C ALA A 7 -1.29 20.80 -9.42
N ARG A 8 -2.39 20.90 -8.65
CA ARG A 8 -3.68 21.25 -9.24
C ARG A 8 -3.41 22.53 -10.00
N ASP A 9 -3.39 22.42 -11.31
CA ASP A 9 -3.28 23.58 -12.18
C ASP A 9 -4.44 24.51 -11.79
N PRO A 10 -4.17 25.71 -11.26
CA PRO A 10 -5.24 26.65 -10.91
C PRO A 10 -6.08 27.01 -12.15
N ASP A 11 -5.57 26.74 -13.36
CA ASP A 11 -6.24 26.91 -14.65
C ASP A 11 -6.70 25.59 -15.30
N GLY A 12 -6.50 24.43 -14.67
CA GLY A 12 -6.77 23.10 -15.23
C GLY A 12 -8.16 22.54 -14.95
N ALA A 13 -9.17 23.08 -15.64
CA ALA A 13 -10.48 22.54 -16.10
C ALA A 13 -11.21 21.32 -15.44
N GLY A 14 -10.82 20.78 -14.28
CA GLY A 14 -11.47 19.65 -13.62
C GLY A 14 -12.14 20.02 -12.31
N THR A 15 -13.42 19.66 -12.14
CA THR A 15 -14.15 19.76 -10.87
C THR A 15 -13.85 18.54 -9.99
N SER A 16 -14.06 18.64 -8.68
CA SER A 16 -14.02 17.48 -7.78
C SER A 16 -15.44 17.03 -7.46
N ARG A 17 -15.65 15.73 -7.32
CA ARG A 17 -16.91 15.17 -6.84
C ARG A 17 -16.70 14.25 -5.65
N LEU A 18 -17.76 14.04 -4.88
CA LEU A 18 -17.83 12.96 -3.92
C LEU A 18 -17.76 11.64 -4.67
N ARG A 19 -16.99 10.68 -4.15
CA ARG A 19 -16.96 9.33 -4.70
C ARG A 19 -18.36 8.75 -4.72
N ARG A 20 -18.62 7.94 -5.74
CA ARG A 20 -19.90 7.31 -5.99
C ARG A 20 -20.03 6.02 -5.20
N GLY A 21 -21.28 5.55 -5.04
CA GLY A 21 -21.57 4.33 -4.31
C GLY A 21 -21.26 4.39 -2.81
N LEU A 22 -20.99 5.58 -2.27
CA LEU A 22 -20.84 5.79 -0.82
C LEU A 22 -22.19 5.77 -0.13
N THR A 23 -22.20 5.17 1.05
CA THR A 23 -23.33 5.19 1.96
C THR A 23 -23.08 6.26 3.02
N VAL A 24 -23.98 7.23 3.11
CA VAL A 24 -23.92 8.31 4.09
C VAL A 24 -25.06 8.14 5.07
N VAL A 25 -24.73 7.96 6.36
CA VAL A 25 -25.70 7.68 7.42
C VAL A 25 -25.60 8.77 8.51
N PRO A 26 -26.63 9.62 8.66
CA PRO A 26 -26.73 10.52 9.80
C PRO A 26 -26.91 9.72 11.10
N THR A 27 -26.27 10.17 12.17
CA THR A 27 -26.33 9.59 13.51
C THR A 27 -26.49 10.69 14.55
N GLU A 28 -26.85 10.33 15.78
CA GLU A 28 -26.92 11.30 16.89
C GLU A 28 -25.57 11.99 17.19
N ARG A 29 -24.46 11.36 16.82
CA ARG A 29 -23.09 11.86 17.06
C ARG A 29 -22.48 12.59 15.86
N GLY A 30 -23.20 12.68 14.74
CA GLY A 30 -22.73 13.30 13.50
C GLY A 30 -22.99 12.43 12.27
N LEU A 31 -22.05 12.36 11.33
CA LEU A 31 -22.25 11.74 10.01
C LEU A 31 -21.29 10.58 9.78
N VAL A 32 -21.81 9.39 9.48
CA VAL A 32 -21.01 8.23 9.09
C VAL A 32 -20.96 8.11 7.57
N VAL A 33 -19.77 7.90 7.01
CA VAL A 33 -19.56 7.65 5.58
C VAL A 33 -18.85 6.32 5.40
N GLU A 34 -19.43 5.44 4.58
CA GLU A 34 -18.93 4.09 4.31
C GLU A 34 -18.89 3.81 2.80
N GLY A 35 -17.95 2.99 2.35
CA GLY A 35 -17.81 2.60 0.95
C GLY A 35 -16.43 2.87 0.34
N VAL A 36 -15.57 3.61 1.01
CA VAL A 36 -14.12 3.63 0.73
C VAL A 36 -13.38 2.63 1.62
N GLY A 37 -12.05 2.56 1.56
CA GLY A 37 -11.23 1.63 2.34
C GLY A 37 -11.42 1.71 3.87
N ARG A 38 -12.07 2.77 4.38
CA ARG A 38 -12.40 2.97 5.79
C ARG A 38 -13.80 3.57 5.95
N ARG A 39 -14.42 3.27 7.10
CA ARG A 39 -15.59 4.01 7.60
C ARG A 39 -15.14 5.29 8.30
N HIS A 40 -15.68 6.42 7.89
CA HIS A 40 -15.41 7.72 8.51
C HIS A 40 -16.58 8.15 9.40
N LEU A 41 -16.28 8.68 10.58
CA LEU A 41 -17.23 9.39 11.43
C LEU A 41 -16.83 10.85 11.51
N PHE A 42 -17.71 11.74 11.08
CA PHE A 42 -17.58 13.18 11.23
C PHE A 42 -18.44 13.63 12.41
N GLY A 43 -17.83 14.27 13.41
CA GLY A 43 -18.52 14.81 14.58
C GLY A 43 -18.69 16.33 14.56
N GLY A 44 -19.56 16.84 15.43
CA GLY A 44 -19.79 18.28 15.63
C GLY A 44 -20.85 18.89 14.71
N ALA A 45 -21.21 20.15 14.98
CA ALA A 45 -22.30 20.84 14.28
C ALA A 45 -22.09 20.97 12.76
N ALA A 46 -20.84 21.12 12.31
CA ALA A 46 -20.53 21.15 10.88
C ALA A 46 -20.86 19.80 10.18
N ALA A 47 -20.72 18.69 10.90
CA ALA A 47 -21.01 17.36 10.36
C ALA A 47 -22.52 17.09 10.22
N THR A 48 -23.34 17.70 11.07
CA THR A 48 -24.82 17.58 11.00
C THR A 48 -25.43 18.57 10.02
N ASP A 49 -24.86 19.77 9.90
CA ASP A 49 -25.54 20.89 9.21
C ASP A 49 -24.95 21.20 7.83
N ILE A 50 -23.61 21.11 7.70
CA ILE A 50 -22.88 21.54 6.50
C ILE A 50 -22.56 20.35 5.59
N LEU A 51 -21.95 19.28 6.13
CA LEU A 51 -21.51 18.14 5.32
C LEU A 51 -22.63 17.46 4.51
N PRO A 52 -23.85 17.23 5.04
CA PRO A 52 -24.92 16.60 4.26
C PRO A 52 -25.32 17.45 3.04
N ARG A 53 -25.36 18.78 3.21
CA ARG A 53 -25.64 19.73 2.12
C ARG A 53 -24.47 19.84 1.15
N LEU A 54 -23.24 19.83 1.64
CA LEU A 54 -22.06 19.83 0.78
C LEU A 54 -22.00 18.58 -0.09
N PHE A 55 -22.29 17.40 0.46
CA PHE A 55 -22.25 16.13 -0.27
C PHE A 55 -23.23 16.09 -1.44
N THR A 56 -24.40 16.73 -1.33
CA THR A 56 -25.34 16.83 -2.46
C THR A 56 -24.88 17.80 -3.54
N LEU A 57 -23.98 18.73 -3.21
CA LEU A 57 -23.43 19.70 -4.16
C LEU A 57 -22.19 19.20 -4.89
N LEU A 58 -21.47 18.24 -4.31
CA LEU A 58 -20.26 17.63 -4.86
C LEU A 58 -20.57 16.51 -5.85
N ASP A 59 -21.38 16.79 -6.86
CA ASP A 59 -21.70 15.88 -7.97
C ASP A 59 -20.69 15.97 -9.14
N GLY A 60 -19.77 16.94 -9.10
CA GLY A 60 -18.80 17.22 -10.15
C GLY A 60 -19.30 18.15 -11.25
N SER A 61 -20.53 18.68 -11.15
CA SER A 61 -21.06 19.66 -12.12
C SER A 61 -20.77 21.11 -11.77
N ARG A 62 -20.35 21.39 -10.52
CA ARG A 62 -20.18 22.74 -9.98
C ARG A 62 -18.71 23.05 -9.72
N ASP A 63 -18.35 24.31 -9.95
CA ASP A 63 -17.06 24.85 -9.50
C ASP A 63 -17.10 25.24 -8.02
N LEU A 64 -15.92 25.56 -7.48
CA LEU A 64 -15.73 25.91 -6.07
C LEU A 64 -16.54 27.17 -5.66
N ALA A 65 -16.64 28.15 -6.56
CA ALA A 65 -17.33 29.40 -6.29
C ALA A 65 -18.86 29.19 -6.18
N ALA A 66 -19.42 28.35 -7.04
CA ALA A 66 -20.84 27.99 -7.00
C ALA A 66 -21.19 27.21 -5.72
N VAL A 67 -20.34 26.29 -5.28
CA VAL A 67 -20.54 25.55 -4.02
C VAL A 67 -20.48 26.48 -2.81
N ALA A 68 -19.51 27.40 -2.77
CA ALA A 68 -19.34 28.37 -1.69
C ALA A 68 -20.56 29.31 -1.57
N ALA A 69 -21.05 29.83 -2.71
CA ALA A 69 -22.23 30.68 -2.75
C ALA A 69 -23.49 29.99 -2.21
N GLU A 70 -23.71 28.72 -2.59
CA GLU A 70 -24.88 27.93 -2.16
C GLU A 70 -24.86 27.61 -0.65
N LEU A 71 -23.67 27.31 -0.12
CA LEU A 71 -23.50 27.02 1.31
C LEU A 71 -23.37 28.27 2.17
N ARG A 72 -23.24 29.46 1.56
CA ARG A 72 -22.96 30.75 2.23
C ARG A 72 -21.69 30.69 3.09
N LEU A 73 -20.68 30.02 2.57
CA LEU A 73 -19.35 29.92 3.17
C LEU A 73 -18.36 30.67 2.29
N ASP A 74 -17.25 31.12 2.88
CA ASP A 74 -16.17 31.67 2.07
C ASP A 74 -15.41 30.55 1.33
N ILE A 75 -14.69 30.92 0.27
CA ILE A 75 -13.96 29.96 -0.56
C ILE A 75 -12.90 29.22 0.28
N ALA A 76 -12.24 29.88 1.23
CA ALA A 76 -11.18 29.27 2.04
C ALA A 76 -11.74 28.20 2.99
N GLN A 77 -12.92 28.41 3.56
CA GLN A 77 -13.65 27.44 4.37
C GLN A 77 -14.02 26.21 3.53
N ILE A 78 -14.57 26.39 2.33
CA ILE A 78 -14.88 25.26 1.45
C ILE A 78 -13.60 24.53 1.05
N THR A 79 -12.54 25.23 0.66
CA THR A 79 -11.24 24.61 0.34
C THR A 79 -10.74 23.76 1.50
N THR A 80 -10.77 24.27 2.73
CA THR A 80 -10.38 23.53 3.93
C THR A 80 -11.19 22.25 4.10
N VAL A 81 -12.51 22.32 3.89
CA VAL A 81 -13.38 21.13 3.99
C VAL A 81 -13.11 20.14 2.85
N LEU A 82 -12.87 20.62 1.63
CA LEU A 82 -12.57 19.76 0.48
C LEU A 82 -11.21 19.07 0.62
N ASP A 83 -10.19 19.76 1.13
CA ASP A 83 -8.88 19.16 1.42
C ASP A 83 -9.03 18.07 2.48
N MET A 84 -9.79 18.36 3.54
CA MET A 84 -10.10 17.41 4.62
C MET A 84 -10.88 16.16 4.14
N LEU A 85 -11.73 16.29 3.12
CA LEU A 85 -12.42 15.18 2.47
C LEU A 85 -11.52 14.43 1.46
N ALA A 86 -10.66 15.14 0.74
CA ALA A 86 -9.68 14.57 -0.18
C ALA A 86 -8.63 13.74 0.56
N ASP A 87 -8.13 14.23 1.69
CA ASP A 87 -7.20 13.51 2.58
C ASP A 87 -7.82 12.21 3.12
N ARG A 88 -9.14 12.21 3.32
CA ARG A 88 -9.92 11.02 3.69
C ARG A 88 -10.27 10.13 2.49
N GLY A 89 -9.85 10.49 1.29
CA GLY A 89 -10.12 9.73 0.06
C GLY A 89 -11.58 9.71 -0.37
N LEU A 90 -12.40 10.67 0.10
CA LEU A 90 -13.83 10.74 -0.23
C LEU A 90 -14.12 11.49 -1.52
N LEU A 91 -13.13 12.22 -2.05
CA LEU A 91 -13.25 12.95 -3.31
C LEU A 91 -12.53 12.22 -4.45
N GLU A 92 -13.01 12.42 -5.67
CA GLU A 92 -12.30 12.08 -6.89
C GLU A 92 -12.37 13.24 -7.90
N PRO A 93 -11.34 13.42 -8.75
CA PRO A 93 -11.37 14.41 -9.81
C PRO A 93 -12.32 13.98 -10.93
N VAL A 94 -12.94 14.97 -11.58
CA VAL A 94 -13.77 14.79 -12.78
C VAL A 94 -13.07 15.51 -13.94
N PRO A 95 -12.52 14.79 -14.92
CA PRO A 95 -11.88 15.41 -16.08
C PRO A 95 -12.89 16.23 -16.91
N ALA A 96 -12.43 17.32 -17.51
CA ALA A 96 -13.23 18.15 -18.42
C ALA A 96 -13.78 17.31 -19.58
N GLY A 97 -15.10 17.37 -19.80
CA GLY A 97 -15.75 16.62 -20.90
C GLY A 97 -15.82 15.11 -20.69
N ALA A 98 -15.46 14.60 -19.51
CA ALA A 98 -15.66 13.19 -19.19
C ALA A 98 -17.16 12.85 -19.17
N VAL A 99 -17.53 11.83 -19.93
CA VAL A 99 -18.88 11.26 -19.82
C VAL A 99 -18.96 10.52 -18.50
N THR A 100 -19.90 10.91 -17.65
CA THR A 100 -20.22 10.17 -16.43
C THR A 100 -20.90 8.86 -16.81
N ALA A 101 -20.13 7.77 -16.86
CA ALA A 101 -20.72 6.45 -17.04
C ALA A 101 -21.56 6.10 -15.80
N GLU A 102 -22.86 5.89 -15.93
CA GLU A 102 -23.74 5.50 -14.83
C GLU A 102 -23.72 3.99 -14.59
N GLY A 103 -24.06 3.55 -13.37
CA GLY A 103 -24.21 2.14 -13.04
C GLY A 103 -23.15 1.57 -12.07
N ALA A 104 -23.38 0.32 -11.70
CA ALA A 104 -22.66 -0.37 -10.61
C ALA A 104 -21.15 -0.47 -10.81
N VAL A 105 -20.67 -0.57 -12.06
CA VAL A 105 -19.24 -0.65 -12.38
C VAL A 105 -18.55 0.69 -12.13
N ALA A 106 -19.15 1.80 -12.55
CA ALA A 106 -18.61 3.13 -12.29
C ALA A 106 -18.63 3.46 -10.79
N ASP A 107 -19.66 3.04 -10.06
CA ASP A 107 -19.70 3.16 -8.61
C ASP A 107 -18.61 2.31 -7.94
N TYR A 108 -18.42 1.07 -8.39
CA TYR A 108 -17.34 0.21 -7.89
C TYR A 108 -15.97 0.85 -8.10
N LEU A 109 -15.65 1.29 -9.33
CA LEU A 109 -14.37 1.92 -9.67
C LEU A 109 -14.16 3.25 -8.95
N SER A 110 -15.22 4.01 -8.71
CA SER A 110 -15.16 5.23 -7.91
C SER A 110 -14.82 4.93 -6.45
N ARG A 111 -15.35 3.85 -5.87
CA ARG A 111 -15.01 3.41 -4.50
C ARG A 111 -13.60 2.83 -4.38
N THR A 112 -13.18 2.01 -5.33
CA THR A 112 -11.95 1.21 -5.25
C THR A 112 -10.77 1.83 -6.00
N GLY A 113 -11.00 2.90 -6.76
CA GLY A 113 -9.99 3.57 -7.56
C GLY A 113 -9.00 4.38 -6.74
N PRO A 114 -7.83 4.69 -7.31
CA PRO A 114 -6.79 5.46 -6.65
C PRO A 114 -7.28 6.86 -6.26
N VAL A 115 -6.78 7.37 -5.14
CA VAL A 115 -7.15 8.67 -4.56
C VAL A 115 -6.32 9.82 -5.13
N ALA A 116 -5.20 9.53 -5.80
CA ALA A 116 -4.35 10.56 -6.38
C ALA A 116 -5.10 11.39 -7.44
N ALA A 117 -5.11 12.71 -7.26
CA ALA A 117 -5.73 13.66 -8.19
C ALA A 117 -5.19 13.56 -9.63
N ALA A 118 -3.96 13.07 -9.80
CA ALA A 118 -3.32 12.88 -11.10
C ALA A 118 -3.92 11.72 -11.93
N ASP A 119 -4.60 10.76 -11.29
CA ASP A 119 -5.06 9.56 -11.99
C ASP A 119 -6.40 9.75 -12.70
N GLY A 120 -7.05 10.92 -12.58
CA GLY A 120 -8.34 11.24 -13.22
C GLY A 120 -9.53 10.42 -12.76
N GLY A 121 -9.39 9.70 -11.63
CA GLY A 121 -10.46 8.99 -10.94
C GLY A 121 -11.07 7.83 -11.73
N SER A 122 -12.31 7.49 -11.40
CA SER A 122 -13.06 6.40 -12.07
C SER A 122 -13.24 6.60 -13.57
N ALA A 123 -13.24 7.85 -14.07
CA ALA A 123 -13.36 8.13 -15.50
C ALA A 123 -12.17 7.57 -16.30
N ASN A 124 -10.95 7.77 -15.80
CA ASN A 124 -9.76 7.19 -16.42
C ASN A 124 -9.72 5.67 -16.29
N ALA A 125 -10.16 5.12 -15.16
CA ALA A 125 -10.27 3.66 -15.00
C ALA A 125 -11.21 3.04 -16.04
N LEU A 126 -12.36 3.67 -16.30
CA LEU A 126 -13.30 3.28 -17.34
C LEU A 126 -12.70 3.42 -18.75
N ALA A 127 -11.98 4.51 -19.01
CA ALA A 127 -11.28 4.69 -20.28
C ALA A 127 -10.21 3.61 -20.52
N ARG A 128 -9.45 3.24 -19.48
CA ARG A 128 -8.49 2.13 -19.52
C ARG A 128 -9.18 0.81 -19.88
N LEU A 129 -10.31 0.49 -19.23
CA LEU A 129 -11.09 -0.70 -19.56
C LEU A 129 -11.56 -0.68 -21.02
N ALA A 130 -12.14 0.43 -21.48
CA ALA A 130 -12.63 0.59 -22.85
C ALA A 130 -11.52 0.46 -23.92
N MET A 131 -10.28 0.80 -23.58
CA MET A 131 -9.13 0.64 -24.47
C MET A 131 -8.45 -0.74 -24.36
N SER A 132 -8.81 -1.53 -23.35
CA SER A 132 -8.15 -2.79 -23.05
C SER A 132 -8.62 -3.94 -23.94
N ARG A 133 -7.70 -4.86 -24.22
CA ARG A 133 -7.92 -6.10 -24.95
C ARG A 133 -7.50 -7.31 -24.12
N VAL A 134 -8.42 -8.26 -23.96
CA VAL A 134 -8.21 -9.49 -23.20
C VAL A 134 -8.36 -10.70 -24.09
N VAL A 135 -7.44 -11.64 -23.96
CA VAL A 135 -7.57 -12.97 -24.56
C VAL A 135 -7.85 -13.98 -23.45
N LEU A 136 -8.88 -14.81 -23.62
CA LEU A 136 -9.29 -15.83 -22.66
C LEU A 136 -9.11 -17.21 -23.28
N THR A 137 -8.45 -18.13 -22.58
CA THR A 137 -8.34 -19.53 -22.96
C THR A 137 -8.62 -20.45 -21.77
N GLY A 138 -9.44 -21.47 -21.99
CA GLY A 138 -9.90 -22.37 -20.94
C GLY A 138 -11.30 -22.92 -21.20
N PRO A 139 -11.87 -23.63 -20.21
CA PRO A 139 -13.19 -24.25 -20.32
C PRO A 139 -14.27 -23.25 -20.70
N ALA A 140 -15.08 -23.59 -21.70
CA ALA A 140 -16.11 -22.69 -22.25
C ALA A 140 -17.14 -22.24 -21.20
N SER A 141 -17.44 -23.10 -20.22
CA SER A 141 -18.33 -22.79 -19.09
C SER A 141 -17.82 -21.68 -18.18
N VAL A 142 -16.51 -21.44 -18.16
CA VAL A 142 -15.84 -20.41 -17.36
C VAL A 142 -15.52 -19.19 -18.23
N THR A 143 -14.86 -19.39 -19.38
CA THR A 143 -14.40 -18.28 -20.25
C THR A 143 -15.55 -17.47 -20.83
N ARG A 144 -16.72 -18.09 -21.09
CA ARG A 144 -17.93 -17.35 -21.50
C ARG A 144 -18.40 -16.40 -20.41
N ARG A 145 -18.44 -16.85 -19.15
CA ARG A 145 -18.89 -16.04 -18.01
C ARG A 145 -17.93 -14.89 -17.74
N ILE A 146 -16.63 -15.17 -17.73
CA ILE A 146 -15.60 -14.13 -17.63
C ILE A 146 -15.76 -13.12 -18.76
N ALA A 147 -15.95 -13.57 -20.01
CA ALA A 147 -16.15 -12.66 -21.14
C ALA A 147 -17.39 -11.78 -20.95
N ASP A 148 -18.52 -12.35 -20.53
CA ASP A 148 -19.76 -11.61 -20.33
C ASP A 148 -19.63 -10.58 -19.21
N ASP A 149 -19.01 -10.94 -18.08
CA ASP A 149 -18.73 -10.02 -16.98
C ASP A 149 -17.80 -8.88 -17.41
N LEU A 150 -16.73 -9.18 -18.15
CA LEU A 150 -15.79 -8.17 -18.65
C LEU A 150 -16.44 -7.23 -19.68
N ARG A 151 -17.35 -7.73 -20.54
CA ARG A 151 -18.15 -6.85 -21.43
C ARG A 151 -19.06 -5.94 -20.61
N ALA A 152 -19.71 -6.47 -19.58
CA ALA A 152 -20.55 -5.69 -18.67
C ALA A 152 -19.73 -4.64 -17.89
N CYS A 153 -18.46 -4.92 -17.60
CA CYS A 153 -17.50 -3.95 -17.04
C CYS A 153 -17.02 -2.89 -18.05
N GLY A 154 -17.31 -3.04 -19.34
CA GLY A 154 -16.90 -2.09 -20.39
C GLY A 154 -15.53 -2.35 -20.99
N VAL A 155 -15.00 -3.58 -20.91
CA VAL A 155 -13.75 -3.94 -21.60
C VAL A 155 -13.94 -3.92 -23.12
N GLY A 156 -13.09 -3.16 -23.82
CA GLY A 156 -13.29 -2.85 -25.24
C GLY A 156 -13.08 -4.01 -26.20
N GLY A 157 -12.14 -4.92 -25.92
CA GLY A 157 -11.85 -6.07 -26.76
C GLY A 157 -11.72 -7.35 -25.97
N ILE A 158 -12.51 -8.38 -26.33
CA ILE A 158 -12.43 -9.70 -25.70
C ILE A 158 -12.43 -10.78 -26.76
N THR A 159 -11.36 -11.57 -26.77
CA THR A 159 -11.22 -12.73 -27.66
C THR A 159 -11.25 -14.00 -26.82
N VAL A 160 -12.25 -14.85 -27.04
CA VAL A 160 -12.30 -16.18 -26.42
C VAL A 160 -11.72 -17.18 -27.41
N VAL A 161 -10.62 -17.81 -27.01
CA VAL A 161 -9.95 -18.87 -27.77
C VAL A 161 -10.45 -20.21 -27.24
N PRO A 162 -10.90 -21.13 -28.10
CA PRO A 162 -11.27 -22.47 -27.65
C PRO A 162 -10.14 -23.16 -26.89
N HIS A 163 -10.49 -23.97 -25.91
CA HIS A 163 -9.51 -24.63 -25.05
C HIS A 163 -8.59 -25.56 -25.86
N GLY A 164 -7.29 -25.27 -25.84
CA GLY A 164 -6.28 -26.02 -26.58
C GLY A 164 -5.96 -25.49 -27.98
N ASP A 165 -6.69 -24.49 -28.47
CA ASP A 165 -6.34 -23.82 -29.73
C ASP A 165 -5.16 -22.83 -29.50
N PRO A 166 -4.33 -22.59 -30.53
CA PRO A 166 -3.27 -21.59 -30.46
C PRO A 166 -3.82 -20.20 -30.13
N VAL A 167 -3.13 -19.50 -29.23
CA VAL A 167 -3.43 -18.10 -28.93
C VAL A 167 -3.16 -17.27 -30.20
N PRO A 168 -4.12 -16.45 -30.67
CA PRO A 168 -3.94 -15.64 -31.86
C PRO A 168 -2.85 -14.59 -31.64
N ALA A 169 -2.03 -14.34 -32.67
CA ALA A 169 -1.07 -13.24 -32.67
C ALA A 169 -1.78 -11.87 -32.68
N GLY A 170 -1.21 -10.89 -31.99
CA GLY A 170 -1.72 -9.53 -31.96
C GLY A 170 -1.66 -8.87 -30.58
N PRO A 171 -1.83 -7.54 -30.53
CA PRO A 171 -1.70 -6.78 -29.30
C PRO A 171 -2.87 -7.08 -28.35
N ALA A 172 -2.53 -7.62 -27.18
CA ALA A 172 -3.41 -7.78 -26.03
C ALA A 172 -2.79 -7.07 -24.80
N ASN A 173 -3.62 -6.67 -23.84
CA ASN A 173 -3.13 -6.17 -22.56
C ASN A 173 -2.91 -7.32 -21.57
N LEU A 174 -3.76 -8.35 -21.63
CA LEU A 174 -3.73 -9.49 -20.72
C LEU A 174 -4.23 -10.76 -21.40
N LEU A 175 -3.46 -11.85 -21.26
CA LEU A 175 -3.90 -13.20 -21.58
C LEU A 175 -4.27 -13.93 -20.29
N VAL A 176 -5.47 -14.53 -20.26
CA VAL A 176 -5.98 -15.26 -19.09
C VAL A 176 -6.09 -16.74 -19.44
N VAL A 177 -5.36 -17.58 -18.71
CA VAL A 177 -5.12 -18.99 -19.09
C VAL A 177 -5.57 -19.93 -17.98
N CYS A 178 -6.43 -20.88 -18.33
CA CYS A 178 -6.71 -22.04 -17.50
C CYS A 178 -5.55 -23.04 -17.57
N ASP A 179 -4.99 -23.36 -16.41
CA ASP A 179 -3.98 -24.40 -16.23
C ASP A 179 -4.63 -25.71 -15.78
N ASP A 180 -4.55 -26.74 -16.62
CA ASP A 180 -5.09 -28.08 -16.36
C ASP A 180 -4.00 -29.15 -16.20
N GLY A 181 -2.73 -28.76 -16.06
CA GLY A 181 -1.66 -29.64 -15.56
C GLY A 181 -0.76 -30.30 -16.60
N ALA A 182 -0.86 -29.99 -17.90
CA ALA A 182 0.14 -30.41 -18.88
C ALA A 182 0.49 -29.26 -19.85
N HIS A 183 1.55 -28.51 -19.54
CA HIS A 183 2.29 -27.60 -20.44
C HIS A 183 1.55 -26.40 -21.08
N ARG A 184 0.23 -26.22 -20.88
CA ARG A 184 -0.55 -25.16 -21.55
C ARG A 184 -0.19 -23.74 -21.12
N VAL A 185 0.14 -23.53 -19.85
CA VAL A 185 0.61 -22.21 -19.36
C VAL A 185 1.99 -21.88 -19.91
N GLY A 186 2.88 -22.86 -20.05
CA GLY A 186 4.22 -22.65 -20.61
C GLY A 186 4.18 -22.16 -22.05
N GLU A 187 3.32 -22.77 -22.89
CA GLU A 187 3.11 -22.36 -24.28
C GLU A 187 2.43 -20.99 -24.38
N ALA A 188 1.38 -20.77 -23.59
CA ALA A 188 0.69 -19.50 -23.52
C ALA A 188 1.61 -18.36 -23.05
N CYS A 189 2.45 -18.60 -22.05
CA CYS A 189 3.48 -17.67 -21.61
C CYS A 189 4.51 -17.43 -22.71
N ARG A 190 5.03 -18.46 -23.40
CA ARG A 190 5.97 -18.26 -24.52
C ARG A 190 5.36 -17.42 -25.65
N ALA A 191 4.10 -17.67 -26.00
CA ALA A 191 3.37 -16.88 -26.99
C ALA A 191 3.16 -15.42 -26.51
N GLY A 192 2.80 -15.23 -25.23
CA GLY A 192 2.61 -13.91 -24.65
C GLY A 192 3.88 -13.10 -24.45
N VAL A 193 4.99 -13.77 -24.14
CA VAL A 193 6.34 -13.15 -24.10
C VAL A 193 6.70 -12.57 -25.45
N ALA A 194 6.46 -13.31 -26.54
CA ALA A 194 6.85 -12.90 -27.89
C ALA A 194 6.10 -11.65 -28.37
N GLU A 195 4.87 -11.46 -27.89
CA GLU A 195 3.97 -10.38 -28.31
C GLU A 195 3.85 -9.26 -27.25
N GLY A 196 4.56 -9.38 -26.11
CA GLY A 196 4.69 -8.33 -25.09
C GLY A 196 3.50 -8.16 -24.14
N PHE A 197 2.70 -9.21 -23.88
CA PHE A 197 1.56 -9.14 -22.97
C PHE A 197 1.68 -10.03 -21.73
N GLU A 198 1.08 -9.59 -20.62
CA GLU A 198 1.10 -10.32 -19.34
C GLU A 198 0.18 -11.55 -19.38
N VAL A 199 0.53 -12.59 -18.63
CA VAL A 199 -0.28 -13.82 -18.55
C VAL A 199 -0.79 -14.06 -17.13
N LEU A 200 -2.10 -13.91 -16.92
CA LEU A 200 -2.76 -14.30 -15.67
C LEU A 200 -3.18 -15.77 -15.75
N ARG A 201 -2.62 -16.59 -14.87
CA ARG A 201 -2.99 -18.00 -14.76
C ARG A 201 -4.13 -18.22 -13.77
N TYR A 202 -5.00 -19.17 -14.03
CA TYR A 202 -5.96 -19.71 -13.05
C TYR A 202 -6.08 -21.22 -13.20
N SER A 203 -6.50 -21.93 -12.14
CA SER A 203 -6.76 -23.37 -12.21
C SER A 203 -7.82 -23.83 -11.23
N VAL A 204 -8.29 -25.06 -11.46
CA VAL A 204 -9.14 -25.81 -10.54
C VAL A 204 -8.40 -27.08 -10.14
N ARG A 205 -8.12 -27.23 -8.85
CA ARG A 205 -7.50 -28.43 -8.28
C ARG A 205 -8.57 -29.42 -7.86
N ARG A 206 -8.32 -30.69 -8.13
CA ARG A 206 -9.26 -31.79 -7.87
C ARG A 206 -8.55 -32.89 -7.10
N THR A 207 -9.28 -33.55 -6.22
CA THR A 207 -8.96 -34.91 -5.77
C THR A 207 -9.83 -35.91 -6.55
N ALA A 208 -9.58 -37.21 -6.37
CA ALA A 208 -10.32 -38.30 -7.02
C ALA A 208 -11.86 -38.17 -6.99
N SER A 209 -12.43 -37.44 -6.01
CA SER A 209 -13.88 -37.33 -5.82
C SER A 209 -14.46 -35.91 -5.81
N ARG A 210 -13.66 -34.84 -5.77
CA ARG A 210 -14.17 -33.45 -5.65
C ARG A 210 -13.19 -32.38 -6.10
N VAL A 211 -13.71 -31.17 -6.32
CA VAL A 211 -12.87 -29.96 -6.41
C VAL A 211 -12.30 -29.66 -5.02
N ALA A 212 -10.99 -29.56 -4.93
CA ALA A 212 -10.25 -29.32 -3.70
C ALA A 212 -9.95 -27.83 -3.50
N ALA A 213 -9.52 -27.14 -4.57
CA ALA A 213 -9.17 -25.74 -4.49
C ALA A 213 -9.34 -25.01 -5.83
N ILE A 214 -9.43 -23.69 -5.75
CA ILE A 214 -9.30 -22.76 -6.87
C ILE A 214 -7.99 -22.02 -6.68
N GLU A 215 -7.25 -21.81 -7.77
CA GLU A 215 -6.02 -21.04 -7.75
C GLU A 215 -6.05 -19.92 -8.79
N ILE A 216 -5.52 -18.75 -8.45
CA ILE A 216 -5.39 -17.58 -9.33
C ILE A 216 -4.00 -16.98 -9.15
N GLY A 217 -3.37 -16.61 -10.25
CA GLY A 217 -1.96 -16.24 -10.28
C GLY A 217 -1.04 -17.45 -10.48
N PRO A 218 0.27 -17.22 -10.61
CA PRO A 218 0.91 -15.90 -10.72
C PRO A 218 0.53 -15.17 -12.01
N ARG A 219 0.84 -13.86 -12.06
CA ARG A 219 0.79 -13.08 -13.31
C ARG A 219 2.20 -13.07 -13.90
N PHE A 220 2.41 -13.88 -14.92
CA PHE A 220 3.73 -14.03 -15.52
C PHE A 220 4.12 -12.76 -16.28
N HIS A 221 5.30 -12.23 -15.92
CA HIS A 221 5.99 -11.17 -16.63
C HIS A 221 7.43 -11.60 -16.94
N PRO A 222 7.83 -11.65 -18.23
CA PRO A 222 9.18 -12.07 -18.62
C PRO A 222 10.26 -11.24 -17.93
N GLY A 223 11.31 -11.88 -17.43
CA GLY A 223 12.42 -11.19 -16.75
C GLY A 223 12.11 -10.63 -15.36
N HIS A 224 10.88 -10.75 -14.86
CA HIS A 224 10.50 -10.23 -13.53
C HIS A 224 9.88 -11.31 -12.61
N THR A 225 9.11 -12.25 -13.15
CA THR A 225 8.51 -13.35 -12.38
C THR A 225 9.18 -14.69 -12.65
N ALA A 226 8.97 -15.67 -11.77
CA ALA A 226 9.36 -17.05 -12.00
C ALA A 226 8.66 -17.60 -13.26
N CYS A 227 9.31 -18.52 -13.99
CA CYS A 227 8.73 -19.11 -15.19
C CYS A 227 7.68 -20.19 -14.85
N PRO A 228 6.82 -20.57 -15.81
CA PRO A 228 5.83 -21.63 -15.60
C PRO A 228 6.43 -22.98 -15.17
N ASP A 229 7.67 -23.29 -15.57
CA ASP A 229 8.34 -24.53 -15.15
C ASP A 229 8.73 -24.47 -13.67
N CYS A 230 9.19 -23.31 -13.17
CA CYS A 230 9.45 -23.12 -11.74
C CYS A 230 8.16 -23.21 -10.92
N LEU A 231 7.06 -22.61 -11.41
CA LEU A 231 5.75 -22.80 -10.78
C LEU A 231 5.39 -24.28 -10.69
N ARG A 232 5.52 -25.03 -11.79
CA ARG A 232 5.16 -26.45 -11.81
C ARG A 232 5.97 -27.25 -10.79
N ILE A 233 7.30 -27.10 -10.80
CA ILE A 233 8.20 -27.81 -9.88
C ILE A 233 7.90 -27.44 -8.42
N SER A 234 7.79 -26.14 -8.12
CA SER A 234 7.52 -25.67 -6.76
C SER A 234 6.14 -26.09 -6.27
N HIS A 235 5.14 -26.15 -7.16
CA HIS A 235 3.78 -26.60 -6.87
C HIS A 235 3.73 -28.10 -6.56
N GLU A 236 4.33 -28.94 -7.42
CA GLU A 236 4.44 -30.39 -7.18
C GLU A 236 5.11 -30.70 -5.84
N ARG A 237 6.12 -29.91 -5.46
CA ARG A 237 6.80 -30.03 -4.15
C ARG A 237 5.93 -29.59 -2.98
N ALA A 238 5.16 -28.51 -3.15
CA ALA A 238 4.32 -27.95 -2.08
C ALA A 238 3.03 -28.75 -1.85
N PHE A 239 2.52 -29.44 -2.89
CA PHE A 239 1.25 -30.15 -2.87
C PHE A 239 1.36 -31.58 -3.44
N PRO A 240 2.18 -32.46 -2.83
CA PRO A 240 2.50 -33.79 -3.38
C PRO A 240 1.33 -34.77 -3.36
N GLU A 241 0.29 -34.50 -2.54
CA GLU A 241 -0.90 -35.36 -2.38
C GLU A 241 -1.97 -35.10 -3.45
N GLU A 242 -1.79 -34.07 -4.28
CA GLU A 242 -2.65 -33.82 -5.42
C GLU A 242 -2.21 -34.70 -6.57
N GLU A 243 -3.09 -35.60 -7.03
CA GLU A 243 -2.79 -36.46 -8.17
C GLU A 243 -2.40 -35.57 -9.37
N PRO A 244 -1.20 -35.76 -9.96
CA PRO A 244 -0.95 -35.21 -11.27
C PRO A 244 -2.04 -35.76 -12.20
N PRO A 245 -2.62 -34.95 -13.10
CA PRO A 245 -3.67 -35.44 -13.99
C PRO A 245 -3.13 -36.68 -14.71
N GLU A 246 -3.71 -37.85 -14.43
CA GLU A 246 -3.20 -39.12 -14.93
C GLU A 246 -3.06 -39.04 -16.45
N ALA A 247 -1.84 -39.28 -16.95
CA ALA A 247 -1.56 -39.39 -18.37
C ALA A 247 -2.26 -40.64 -18.91
N GLY A 248 -3.54 -40.53 -19.26
CA GLY A 248 -4.31 -41.59 -19.90
C GLY A 248 -5.58 -42.07 -19.20
N ALA A 249 -6.10 -41.40 -18.16
CA ALA A 249 -7.39 -41.76 -17.57
C ALA A 249 -8.55 -41.66 -18.60
N PRO A 250 -9.57 -42.55 -18.54
CA PRO A 250 -10.70 -42.56 -19.49
C PRO A 250 -11.45 -41.22 -19.51
N ARG A 251 -11.54 -40.61 -20.69
CA ARG A 251 -12.04 -39.25 -20.97
C ARG A 251 -13.56 -39.13 -21.01
N ASP A 252 -14.29 -39.89 -20.20
CA ASP A 252 -15.76 -39.94 -20.25
C ASP A 252 -16.42 -38.78 -19.46
N HIS A 253 -15.62 -37.90 -18.87
CA HIS A 253 -15.99 -36.55 -18.42
C HIS A 253 -15.08 -35.55 -19.14
N VAL A 254 -15.65 -34.50 -19.73
CA VAL A 254 -14.89 -33.45 -20.45
C VAL A 254 -13.78 -32.93 -19.54
N PRO A 255 -12.49 -33.22 -19.83
CA PRO A 255 -11.39 -32.76 -18.99
C PRO A 255 -11.40 -31.24 -18.98
N GLY A 256 -11.58 -30.66 -17.80
CA GLY A 256 -11.50 -29.22 -17.60
C GLY A 256 -12.80 -28.50 -17.25
N GLU A 257 -14.00 -29.08 -17.40
CA GLU A 257 -15.22 -28.34 -17.01
C GLU A 257 -15.48 -28.39 -15.50
N PRO A 258 -15.42 -27.25 -14.77
CA PRO A 258 -15.84 -27.21 -13.38
C PRO A 258 -17.36 -27.36 -13.26
N PRO A 259 -17.86 -27.92 -12.14
CA PRO A 259 -19.29 -27.89 -11.82
C PRO A 259 -19.84 -26.46 -11.86
N GLY A 260 -21.11 -26.28 -12.24
CA GLY A 260 -21.73 -24.96 -12.43
C GLY A 260 -21.43 -23.93 -11.34
N PRO A 261 -21.70 -24.22 -10.05
CA PRO A 261 -21.39 -23.28 -8.96
C PRO A 261 -19.89 -22.95 -8.81
N VAL A 262 -19.01 -23.91 -9.12
CA VAL A 262 -17.55 -23.69 -9.11
C VAL A 262 -17.15 -22.85 -10.31
N ALA A 263 -17.78 -23.06 -11.47
CA ALA A 263 -17.56 -22.23 -12.66
C ALA A 263 -17.97 -20.78 -12.41
N ASP A 264 -19.10 -20.55 -11.72
CA ASP A 264 -19.59 -19.23 -11.33
C ASP A 264 -18.60 -18.52 -10.39
N LEU A 265 -18.19 -19.22 -9.32
CA LEU A 265 -17.22 -18.69 -8.37
C LEU A 265 -15.89 -18.35 -9.04
N LEU A 266 -15.36 -19.28 -9.85
CA LEU A 266 -14.10 -19.09 -10.56
C LEU A 266 -14.18 -17.92 -11.55
N ALA A 267 -15.26 -17.82 -12.33
CA ALA A 267 -15.47 -16.73 -13.27
C ALA A 267 -15.53 -15.38 -12.55
N GLY A 268 -16.29 -15.28 -11.45
CA GLY A 268 -16.38 -14.05 -10.66
C GLY A 268 -15.03 -13.63 -10.05
N LEU A 269 -14.29 -14.59 -9.49
CA LEU A 269 -12.96 -14.31 -8.91
C LEU A 269 -11.95 -13.89 -9.99
N VAL A 270 -11.87 -14.61 -11.10
CA VAL A 270 -10.93 -14.28 -12.19
C VAL A 270 -11.34 -12.97 -12.87
N GLY A 271 -12.63 -12.74 -13.14
CA GLY A 271 -13.14 -11.51 -13.72
C GLY A 271 -12.85 -10.28 -12.85
N ALA A 272 -12.99 -10.40 -11.53
CA ALA A 272 -12.61 -9.34 -10.59
C ALA A 272 -11.10 -9.04 -10.65
N GLN A 273 -10.25 -10.06 -10.74
CA GLN A 273 -8.80 -9.89 -10.86
C GLN A 273 -8.41 -9.22 -12.18
N VAL A 274 -8.98 -9.66 -13.30
CA VAL A 274 -8.76 -9.03 -14.62
C VAL A 274 -9.21 -7.57 -14.62
N THR A 275 -10.38 -7.28 -14.05
CA THR A 275 -10.89 -5.89 -13.95
C THR A 275 -9.97 -5.03 -13.09
N ALA A 276 -9.50 -5.53 -11.95
CA ALA A 276 -8.57 -4.83 -11.06
C ALA A 276 -7.26 -4.47 -11.78
N VAL A 277 -6.69 -5.43 -12.52
CA VAL A 277 -5.45 -5.23 -13.30
C VAL A 277 -5.65 -4.18 -14.39
N LEU A 278 -6.67 -4.33 -15.24
CA LEU A 278 -6.88 -3.43 -16.38
C LEU A 278 -7.31 -2.02 -15.96
N ALA A 279 -8.15 -1.94 -14.92
CA ALA A 279 -8.63 -0.67 -14.42
C ALA A 279 -7.58 0.04 -13.54
N GLY A 280 -6.52 -0.62 -13.09
CA GLY A 280 -5.55 -0.08 -12.13
C GLY A 280 -6.21 0.24 -10.77
N THR A 281 -7.15 -0.60 -10.33
CA THR A 281 -7.93 -0.38 -9.11
C THR A 281 -7.93 -1.63 -8.22
N GLY A 282 -8.25 -1.45 -6.93
CA GLY A 282 -8.29 -2.57 -5.98
C GLY A 282 -6.90 -3.17 -5.68
N GLN A 283 -6.87 -4.44 -5.29
CA GLN A 283 -5.66 -5.19 -4.97
C GLN A 283 -5.65 -6.51 -5.75
N PRO A 284 -5.21 -6.49 -7.03
CA PRO A 284 -5.06 -7.74 -7.77
C PRO A 284 -4.00 -8.63 -7.10
N VAL A 285 -4.04 -9.93 -7.37
CA VAL A 285 -3.02 -10.88 -6.90
C VAL A 285 -1.64 -10.37 -7.37
N PRO A 286 -0.66 -10.24 -6.46
CA PRO A 286 0.69 -9.82 -6.83
C PRO A 286 1.28 -10.72 -7.93
N ARG A 287 2.18 -10.17 -8.74
CA ARG A 287 2.68 -10.86 -9.94
C ARG A 287 3.37 -12.18 -9.63
N ARG A 288 4.07 -12.21 -8.51
CA ARG A 288 4.85 -13.34 -8.02
C ARG A 288 4.04 -14.30 -7.15
N ASP A 289 2.77 -14.01 -6.90
CA ASP A 289 1.96 -14.77 -5.95
C ASP A 289 0.93 -15.67 -6.64
N LEU A 290 0.76 -16.85 -6.07
CA LEU A 290 -0.33 -17.78 -6.29
C LEU A 290 -1.33 -17.62 -5.14
N TRP A 291 -2.51 -17.11 -5.44
CA TRP A 291 -3.64 -17.13 -4.51
C TRP A 291 -4.38 -18.45 -4.61
N ARG A 292 -4.62 -19.12 -3.49
CA ARG A 292 -5.31 -20.39 -3.40
C ARG A 292 -6.47 -20.31 -2.42
N LEU A 293 -7.66 -20.69 -2.87
CA LEU A 293 -8.88 -20.85 -2.08
C LEU A 293 -9.24 -22.34 -2.01
N THR A 294 -9.09 -22.92 -0.82
CA THR A 294 -9.48 -24.31 -0.56
C THR A 294 -10.98 -24.34 -0.26
N LEU A 295 -11.75 -25.12 -1.03
CA LEU A 295 -13.21 -25.12 -0.93
C LEU A 295 -13.75 -25.88 0.30
N PRO A 296 -13.17 -27.01 0.73
CA PRO A 296 -13.67 -27.74 1.90
C PRO A 296 -13.65 -26.98 3.22
N ASP A 297 -12.67 -26.10 3.43
CA ASP A 297 -12.47 -25.35 4.69
C ASP A 297 -12.59 -23.83 4.51
N HIS A 298 -12.87 -23.36 3.29
CA HIS A 298 -12.94 -21.95 2.90
C HIS A 298 -11.67 -21.16 3.25
N THR A 299 -10.51 -21.83 3.31
CA THR A 299 -9.25 -21.16 3.62
C THR A 299 -8.66 -20.51 2.38
N SER A 300 -8.24 -19.26 2.56
CA SER A 300 -7.54 -18.48 1.54
C SER A 300 -6.08 -18.31 1.96
N ARG A 301 -5.15 -18.72 1.11
CA ARG A 301 -3.70 -18.55 1.32
C ARG A 301 -3.04 -17.98 0.07
N ARG A 302 -1.96 -17.25 0.24
CA ARG A 302 -1.08 -16.81 -0.84
C ARG A 302 0.26 -17.50 -0.70
N TRP A 303 0.82 -17.86 -1.84
CA TRP A 303 2.11 -18.50 -1.96
C TRP A 303 2.96 -17.70 -2.93
N THR A 304 4.16 -17.35 -2.53
CA THR A 304 5.11 -16.71 -3.43
C THR A 304 5.79 -17.76 -4.30
N VAL A 305 5.78 -17.52 -5.60
CA VAL A 305 6.36 -18.39 -6.63
C VAL A 305 7.73 -17.83 -7.00
N ALA A 306 8.77 -18.40 -6.40
CA ALA A 306 10.16 -18.05 -6.66
C ALA A 306 10.76 -18.89 -7.81
N PRO A 307 11.81 -18.40 -8.50
CA PRO A 307 12.57 -19.23 -9.43
C PRO A 307 13.18 -20.43 -8.70
N GLU A 308 13.16 -21.60 -9.33
CA GLU A 308 13.88 -22.76 -8.80
C GLU A 308 15.40 -22.54 -8.92
N PRO A 309 16.19 -23.02 -7.93
CA PRO A 309 17.64 -22.93 -7.99
C PRO A 309 18.22 -23.49 -9.28
N GLY A 310 19.09 -22.73 -9.94
CA GLY A 310 19.70 -23.12 -11.22
C GLY A 310 18.78 -23.03 -12.45
N CYS A 311 17.61 -22.41 -12.37
CA CYS A 311 16.74 -22.23 -13.54
C CYS A 311 17.39 -21.38 -14.64
N HIS A 312 17.60 -21.95 -15.82
CA HIS A 312 18.16 -21.24 -16.97
C HIS A 312 17.19 -20.23 -17.63
N ALA A 313 15.89 -20.31 -17.32
CA ALA A 313 14.87 -19.51 -18.00
C ALA A 313 14.55 -18.18 -17.30
N CYS A 314 14.53 -18.13 -15.96
CA CYS A 314 14.07 -16.95 -15.20
C CYS A 314 15.05 -16.44 -14.14
N GLY A 315 16.24 -17.02 -14.05
CA GLY A 315 17.36 -16.43 -13.31
C GLY A 315 18.14 -17.44 -12.48
N PRO A 316 19.45 -17.23 -12.27
CA PRO A 316 20.25 -18.07 -11.42
C PRO A 316 19.99 -17.70 -9.95
N ILE A 317 18.95 -18.29 -9.35
CA ILE A 317 18.93 -18.39 -7.88
C ILE A 317 20.03 -19.39 -7.50
N ALA A 318 20.92 -18.99 -6.59
CA ALA A 318 21.97 -19.86 -6.09
C ALA A 318 21.41 -21.15 -5.48
N THR A 319 22.22 -22.20 -5.54
CA THR A 319 21.93 -23.47 -4.88
C THR A 319 22.64 -23.52 -3.51
N GLY A 320 22.06 -24.22 -2.54
CA GLY A 320 22.68 -24.41 -1.23
C GLY A 320 22.40 -23.26 -0.25
N ALA A 321 23.40 -22.89 0.55
CA ALA A 321 23.20 -22.01 1.71
C ALA A 321 22.76 -20.57 1.38
N GLU A 322 23.00 -20.09 0.16
CA GLU A 322 22.67 -18.72 -0.27
C GLU A 322 21.28 -18.60 -0.91
N GLN A 323 20.58 -19.74 -1.15
CA GLN A 323 19.31 -19.79 -1.85
C GLN A 323 18.22 -18.88 -1.24
N GLU A 324 18.11 -18.87 0.10
CA GLU A 324 17.10 -18.06 0.80
C GLU A 324 17.36 -16.56 0.62
N LEU A 325 18.62 -16.13 0.73
CA LEU A 325 19.02 -14.74 0.53
C LEU A 325 18.78 -14.29 -0.91
N ASP A 326 19.15 -15.10 -1.89
CA ASP A 326 18.90 -14.81 -3.31
C ASP A 326 17.41 -14.72 -3.62
N THR A 327 16.60 -15.58 -3.00
CA THR A 327 15.14 -15.54 -3.16
C THR A 327 14.57 -14.25 -2.58
N VAL A 328 15.05 -13.82 -1.40
CA VAL A 328 14.67 -12.54 -0.79
C VAL A 328 15.10 -11.37 -1.68
N GLU A 329 16.35 -11.34 -2.15
CA GLU A 329 16.84 -10.28 -3.04
C GLU A 329 16.04 -10.22 -4.34
N TRP A 330 15.72 -11.38 -4.93
CA TRP A 330 14.85 -11.47 -6.10
C TRP A 330 13.46 -10.89 -5.81
N LEU A 331 12.85 -11.25 -4.68
CA LEU A 331 11.55 -10.72 -4.24
C LEU A 331 11.56 -9.20 -4.06
N LEU A 332 12.67 -8.65 -3.61
CA LEU A 332 12.86 -7.23 -3.39
C LEU A 332 13.37 -6.47 -4.62
N GLN A 333 13.41 -7.08 -5.80
CA GLN A 333 13.76 -6.38 -7.04
C GLN A 333 12.68 -5.34 -7.40
N SER A 334 13.14 -4.18 -7.86
CA SER A 334 12.25 -3.19 -8.48
C SER A 334 11.61 -3.79 -9.73
N PRO A 335 10.29 -3.61 -9.95
CA PRO A 335 9.68 -4.05 -11.20
C PRO A 335 10.21 -3.22 -12.39
N PRO A 336 10.22 -3.77 -13.61
CA PRO A 336 10.54 -3.02 -14.83
C PRO A 336 9.61 -1.79 -14.99
N ASP A 337 10.09 -0.74 -15.68
CA ASP A 337 9.34 0.50 -15.85
C ASP A 337 7.97 0.26 -16.52
N GLU A 338 7.89 -0.68 -17.46
CA GLU A 338 6.66 -1.08 -18.17
C GLU A 338 5.61 -1.65 -17.21
N VAL A 339 6.07 -2.30 -16.14
CA VAL A 339 5.23 -2.91 -15.10
C VAL A 339 4.86 -1.87 -14.03
N PHE A 340 5.83 -1.02 -13.67
CA PHE A 340 5.70 -0.02 -12.60
C PHE A 340 4.61 1.02 -12.88
N GLN A 341 4.37 1.36 -14.16
CA GLN A 341 3.33 2.32 -14.56
C GLN A 341 1.90 1.79 -14.35
N GLY A 342 1.69 0.47 -14.27
CA GLY A 342 0.36 -0.15 -14.16
C GLY A 342 -0.12 -0.44 -12.72
N ASP A 343 0.80 -0.57 -11.76
CA ASP A 343 0.47 -0.97 -10.37
C ASP A 343 0.37 0.22 -9.39
N SER A 344 0.47 1.46 -9.88
CA SER A 344 0.38 2.67 -9.05
C SER A 344 -1.06 2.99 -8.60
N ALA A 345 -1.75 2.03 -7.96
CA ALA A 345 -2.94 2.34 -7.20
C ALA A 345 -2.52 3.19 -5.99
N ALA A 346 -2.69 4.51 -6.09
CA ALA A 346 -2.61 5.41 -4.95
C ALA A 346 -3.78 5.13 -3.99
N VAL A 347 -3.66 4.06 -3.21
CA VAL A 347 -4.55 3.77 -2.07
C VAL A 347 -4.31 4.86 -1.02
N VAL A 348 -5.39 5.41 -0.43
CA VAL A 348 -5.28 6.16 0.83
C VAL A 348 -4.88 5.18 1.91
N TRP A 349 -3.65 5.31 2.36
CA TRP A 349 -3.13 4.52 3.47
C TRP A 349 -3.56 5.19 4.77
N PRO A 350 -3.93 4.41 5.80
CA PRO A 350 -4.25 4.96 7.11
C PRO A 350 -3.08 5.81 7.62
N ASP A 351 -3.41 6.89 8.32
CA ASP A 351 -2.44 7.56 9.16
C ASP A 351 -1.96 6.53 10.20
N PRO A 352 -0.66 6.39 10.48
CA PRO A 352 -0.17 5.54 11.55
C PRO A 352 -0.77 5.86 12.90
N LEU A 353 -1.22 7.10 13.11
CA LEU A 353 -2.00 7.46 14.30
C LEU A 353 -3.38 6.79 14.33
N ASP A 354 -3.93 6.43 13.18
CA ASP A 354 -5.17 5.64 13.08
C ASP A 354 -4.94 4.14 13.32
N ILE A 355 -3.74 3.59 13.02
CA ILE A 355 -3.42 2.18 13.29
C ILE A 355 -3.33 1.93 14.80
N LEU A 356 -2.75 2.89 15.53
CA LEU A 356 -2.61 2.84 16.97
C LEU A 356 -3.83 3.42 17.73
N ASP A 357 -4.90 3.80 17.01
CA ASP A 357 -6.11 4.48 17.55
C ASP A 357 -5.79 5.65 18.51
N LEU A 358 -4.75 6.44 18.20
CA LEU A 358 -4.26 7.51 19.06
C LEU A 358 -5.10 8.79 18.94
N ALA A 359 -6.30 8.70 18.37
CA ALA A 359 -7.15 9.86 18.11
C ALA A 359 -7.43 10.66 19.39
N THR A 360 -7.63 9.98 20.52
CA THR A 360 -7.88 10.60 21.83
C THR A 360 -6.65 10.73 22.72
N SER A 361 -5.49 10.27 22.27
CA SER A 361 -4.29 10.26 23.09
C SER A 361 -3.79 11.68 23.40
N PRO A 362 -3.22 11.92 24.60
CA PRO A 362 -2.57 13.18 24.96
C PRO A 362 -1.49 13.58 23.96
N ARG A 363 -1.44 14.86 23.60
CA ARG A 363 -0.52 15.41 22.59
C ARG A 363 0.20 16.63 23.11
N ARG A 364 1.47 16.80 22.71
CA ARG A 364 2.25 18.01 22.94
C ARG A 364 2.89 18.47 21.64
N ARG A 365 2.50 19.65 21.18
CA ARG A 365 3.16 20.31 20.05
C ARG A 365 4.53 20.78 20.51
N LEU A 366 5.58 20.37 19.80
CA LEU A 366 6.93 20.83 20.06
C LEU A 366 7.10 22.26 19.53
N ALA A 367 8.01 23.01 20.15
CA ALA A 367 8.38 24.32 19.66
C ALA A 367 8.89 24.24 18.21
N THR A 368 8.69 25.31 17.45
CA THR A 368 9.24 25.40 16.10
C THR A 368 10.76 25.29 16.19
N PRO A 369 11.39 24.35 15.45
CA PRO A 369 12.80 24.08 15.62
C PRO A 369 13.66 25.29 15.23
N ASP A 370 14.42 25.81 16.19
CA ASP A 370 15.42 26.86 15.99
C ASP A 370 16.76 26.38 16.54
N SER A 371 17.72 26.10 15.66
CA SER A 371 19.06 25.65 16.06
C SER A 371 19.80 26.68 16.90
N ALA A 372 19.48 27.97 16.78
CA ALA A 372 20.07 29.02 17.61
C ALA A 372 19.54 29.03 19.04
N ALA A 373 18.38 28.41 19.29
CA ALA A 373 17.79 28.27 20.60
C ALA A 373 18.29 27.02 21.37
N CYS A 374 19.02 26.12 20.70
CA CYS A 374 19.57 24.92 21.31
C CYS A 374 20.86 25.22 22.09
N THR A 375 20.99 24.62 23.27
CA THR A 375 22.24 24.66 24.04
C THR A 375 23.08 23.43 23.70
N PRO A 376 24.34 23.58 23.23
CA PRO A 376 25.18 22.43 22.86
C PRO A 376 25.35 21.41 24.00
N GLY A 377 25.12 20.13 23.70
CA GLY A 377 25.22 19.01 24.63
C GLY A 377 24.07 18.86 25.64
N LEU A 378 23.07 19.74 25.56
CA LEU A 378 21.86 19.68 26.40
C LEU A 378 20.72 19.01 25.63
N LEU A 379 20.11 17.98 26.21
CA LEU A 379 18.95 17.28 25.61
C LEU A 379 17.63 17.86 26.15
N ASP A 380 17.27 19.05 25.68
CA ASP A 380 16.01 19.73 26.02
C ASP A 380 14.92 19.55 24.94
N GLU A 381 13.76 20.17 25.15
CA GLU A 381 12.63 20.11 24.21
C GLU A 381 12.98 20.71 22.84
N GLN A 382 13.86 21.72 22.78
CA GLN A 382 14.32 22.33 21.52
C GLN A 382 15.23 21.36 20.75
N ALA A 383 16.20 20.75 21.44
CA ALA A 383 17.10 19.76 20.85
C ALA A 383 16.30 18.56 20.29
N VAL A 384 15.33 18.05 21.04
CA VAL A 384 14.45 16.96 20.58
C VAL A 384 13.57 17.41 19.42
N GLY A 385 12.97 18.59 19.49
CA GLY A 385 12.18 19.15 18.40
C GLY A 385 12.98 19.25 17.10
N LEU A 386 14.24 19.68 17.18
CA LEU A 386 15.13 19.76 16.04
C LEU A 386 15.53 18.37 15.53
N LEU A 387 15.89 17.44 16.41
CA LEU A 387 16.21 16.04 16.05
C LEU A 387 15.06 15.38 15.29
N LEU A 388 13.86 15.39 15.86
CA LEU A 388 12.70 14.72 15.26
C LEU A 388 12.27 15.38 13.96
N SER A 389 12.19 16.72 13.93
CA SER A 389 11.76 17.46 12.75
C SER A 389 12.74 17.33 11.58
N ARG A 390 14.06 17.38 11.83
CA ARG A 390 15.07 17.21 10.78
C ARG A 390 15.22 15.76 10.34
N THR A 391 14.72 14.80 11.11
CA THR A 391 14.80 13.37 10.78
C THR A 391 13.58 12.86 10.01
N ALA A 392 12.36 13.19 10.44
CA ALA A 392 11.12 12.71 9.81
C ALA A 392 10.06 13.80 9.56
N GLY A 393 10.33 15.04 9.97
CA GLY A 393 9.40 16.15 9.82
C GLY A 393 9.30 16.71 8.39
N ALA A 394 8.20 17.42 8.15
CA ALA A 394 8.01 18.21 6.93
C ALA A 394 8.91 19.47 6.93
N ARG A 395 9.60 19.71 5.81
CA ARG A 395 10.02 21.03 5.37
C ARG A 395 8.75 21.73 4.91
N GLY A 396 8.38 22.84 5.54
CA GLY A 396 7.13 23.56 5.29
C GLY A 396 6.79 23.69 3.79
N THR A 397 5.50 23.84 3.48
CA THR A 397 5.04 23.97 2.10
C THR A 397 5.69 25.21 1.45
N THR A 398 6.45 25.01 0.38
CA THR A 398 6.73 26.11 -0.54
C THR A 398 5.37 26.57 -1.05
N GLY A 399 4.96 27.80 -0.73
CA GLY A 399 3.55 28.28 -0.63
C GLY A 399 2.66 28.27 -1.90
N ALA A 400 2.83 27.32 -2.82
CA ALA A 400 1.89 27.06 -3.89
C ALA A 400 0.77 26.11 -3.39
N PRO A 401 -0.50 26.48 -3.55
CA PRO A 401 -1.63 25.57 -3.33
C PRO A 401 -1.42 24.25 -4.09
N GLY A 402 -1.57 23.11 -3.41
CA GLY A 402 -1.38 21.79 -4.01
C GLY A 402 0.07 21.26 -4.05
N SER A 403 1.04 21.97 -3.47
CA SER A 403 2.39 21.40 -3.27
C SER A 403 2.38 20.41 -2.11
N PHE A 404 2.90 19.19 -2.33
CA PHE A 404 3.15 18.27 -1.22
C PHE A 404 4.22 18.83 -0.28
N PRO A 405 4.09 18.65 1.05
CA PRO A 405 5.14 19.06 1.98
C PRO A 405 6.45 18.38 1.60
N SER A 406 7.53 19.13 1.41
CA SER A 406 8.85 18.51 1.24
C SER A 406 9.25 17.89 2.59
N ARG A 407 10.07 16.84 2.62
CA ARG A 407 10.57 16.27 3.89
C ARG A 407 12.08 16.41 3.96
N TRP A 408 12.61 16.39 5.19
CA TRP A 408 14.06 16.47 5.39
C TRP A 408 14.82 15.26 4.88
N CYS A 409 14.22 14.08 5.03
CA CYS A 409 14.73 12.81 4.53
C CYS A 409 13.88 12.25 3.39
N PRO A 410 14.45 11.38 2.54
CA PRO A 410 13.69 10.53 1.63
C PRO A 410 12.57 9.76 2.35
N SER A 411 11.46 9.54 1.65
CA SER A 411 10.29 8.84 2.21
C SER A 411 9.42 8.18 1.14
N GLY A 412 10.06 7.51 0.18
CA GLY A 412 9.38 6.77 -0.90
C GLY A 412 8.33 7.58 -1.67
N GLY A 413 8.73 8.76 -2.18
CA GLY A 413 7.82 9.66 -2.89
C GLY A 413 6.92 10.48 -1.97
N ASN A 414 7.48 10.94 -0.85
CA ASN A 414 6.82 11.78 0.15
C ASN A 414 5.69 11.10 0.95
N ARG A 415 5.76 9.77 1.09
CA ARG A 415 4.73 8.96 1.75
C ARG A 415 5.00 8.73 3.23
N ALA A 416 6.00 9.40 3.81
CA ALA A 416 6.38 9.23 5.22
C ALA A 416 6.59 7.75 5.61
N SER A 417 7.36 7.01 4.80
CA SER A 417 7.70 5.60 5.06
C SER A 417 8.44 5.37 6.37
N VAL A 418 9.08 6.41 6.93
CA VAL A 418 9.74 6.38 8.24
C VAL A 418 8.86 7.07 9.28
N GLN A 419 8.74 6.44 10.45
CA GLN A 419 8.13 7.02 11.63
C GLN A 419 9.10 6.97 12.81
N LEU A 420 8.98 7.95 13.71
CA LEU A 420 9.83 8.04 14.89
C LEU A 420 9.00 7.82 16.15
N PHE A 421 9.54 7.00 17.04
CA PHE A 421 9.11 6.93 18.43
C PHE A 421 10.22 7.46 19.32
N LEU A 422 9.85 8.22 20.32
CA LEU A 422 10.73 8.75 21.33
C LEU A 422 10.48 8.03 22.66
N LEU A 423 11.53 7.45 23.21
CA LEU A 423 11.54 6.74 24.49
C LEU A 423 12.29 7.59 25.50
N THR A 424 11.67 7.89 26.64
CA THR A 424 12.29 8.66 27.73
C THR A 424 11.94 8.09 29.09
N GLU A 425 12.47 8.70 30.14
CA GLU A 425 11.92 8.52 31.49
C GLU A 425 10.57 9.26 31.64
N ALA A 426 9.82 8.87 32.68
CA ALA A 426 8.48 9.39 32.94
C ALA A 426 8.49 10.89 33.24
N GLY A 427 7.37 11.56 32.91
CA GLY A 427 7.17 12.98 33.19
C GLY A 427 7.86 13.94 32.22
N TRP A 428 8.66 13.44 31.28
CA TRP A 428 9.23 14.21 30.19
C TRP A 428 8.51 13.87 28.87
N PRO A 429 8.13 14.83 28.02
CA PRO A 429 8.15 16.28 28.19
C PRO A 429 6.80 16.78 28.76
N GLY A 430 6.41 16.35 29.95
CA GLY A 430 5.10 16.70 30.53
C GLY A 430 3.90 16.04 29.85
N LEU A 431 4.14 14.90 29.19
CA LEU A 431 3.11 13.97 28.72
C LEU A 431 3.09 12.73 29.63
N PRO A 432 1.96 12.04 29.77
CA PRO A 432 1.91 10.77 30.49
C PRO A 432 2.61 9.65 29.70
N GLY A 433 3.18 8.68 30.42
CA GLY A 433 3.89 7.55 29.83
C GLY A 433 5.36 7.84 29.52
N THR A 434 6.01 6.88 28.85
CA THR A 434 7.44 6.93 28.47
C THR A 434 7.70 6.69 26.99
N VAL A 435 6.64 6.43 26.21
CA VAL A 435 6.69 6.10 24.78
C VAL A 435 5.82 7.07 23.99
N PHE A 436 6.45 7.81 23.07
CA PHE A 436 5.79 8.86 22.30
C PHE A 436 5.97 8.66 20.79
N ALA A 437 4.88 8.62 20.04
CA ALA A 437 4.92 8.69 18.58
C ALA A 437 5.09 10.15 18.13
N TYR A 438 5.92 10.38 17.10
CA TYR A 438 6.11 11.70 16.51
C TYR A 438 5.27 11.87 15.24
N ASP A 439 4.37 12.85 15.26
CA ASP A 439 3.69 13.38 14.08
C ASP A 439 4.57 14.44 13.42
N GLY A 440 5.23 14.05 12.32
CA GLY A 440 6.14 14.91 11.56
C GLY A 440 5.47 16.01 10.75
N ASP A 441 4.15 15.96 10.55
CA ASP A 441 3.41 16.96 9.81
C ASP A 441 2.90 18.06 10.74
N ALA A 442 2.40 17.67 11.93
CA ALA A 442 1.98 18.61 12.96
C ALA A 442 3.11 19.07 13.90
N GLY A 443 4.28 18.43 13.84
CA GLY A 443 5.41 18.67 14.76
C GLY A 443 5.05 18.34 16.21
N THR A 444 4.37 17.22 16.44
CA THR A 444 3.69 16.91 17.71
C THR A 444 4.09 15.54 18.24
N LEU A 445 4.33 15.44 19.56
CA LEU A 445 4.47 14.17 20.27
C LEU A 445 3.12 13.69 20.78
N ILE A 446 2.90 12.38 20.69
CA ILE A 446 1.64 11.73 21.02
C ILE A 446 1.94 10.56 21.94
N ALA A 447 1.34 10.56 23.13
CA ALA A 447 1.50 9.46 24.08
C ALA A 447 0.88 8.18 23.50
N VAL A 448 1.66 7.10 23.44
CA VAL A 448 1.21 5.83 22.86
C VAL A 448 0.53 4.97 23.91
N ARG A 449 1.09 4.95 25.13
CA ARG A 449 0.64 4.10 26.24
C ARG A 449 0.73 4.87 27.56
N ALA A 450 -0.08 4.45 28.54
CA ALA A 450 -0.25 5.14 29.82
C ALA A 450 0.64 4.58 30.94
N ASP A 451 1.15 3.36 30.79
CA ASP A 451 2.16 2.82 31.69
C ASP A 451 3.53 3.45 31.44
N GLU A 452 4.38 3.35 32.46
CA GLU A 452 5.66 4.06 32.54
C GLU A 452 6.80 3.05 32.75
N PRO A 453 7.04 2.10 31.82
CA PRO A 453 8.25 1.30 31.87
C PRO A 453 9.46 2.22 31.78
N SER A 454 10.48 1.92 32.58
CA SER A 454 11.73 2.66 32.59
C SER A 454 12.47 2.49 31.27
N LEU A 455 13.34 3.45 30.92
CA LEU A 455 14.11 3.37 29.67
C LEU A 455 14.97 2.08 29.58
N PRO A 456 15.60 1.58 30.66
CA PRO A 456 16.30 0.30 30.64
C PRO A 456 15.39 -0.92 30.38
N GLU A 457 14.14 -0.90 30.86
CA GLU A 457 13.16 -1.97 30.60
C GLU A 457 12.73 -1.95 29.13
N LEU A 458 12.49 -0.76 28.57
CA LEU A 458 12.15 -0.61 27.16
C LEU A 458 13.28 -1.09 26.25
N LEU A 459 14.52 -0.73 26.58
CA LEU A 459 15.70 -1.11 25.79
C LEU A 459 16.24 -2.50 26.12
N ALA A 460 15.55 -3.28 26.95
CA ALA A 460 15.96 -4.63 27.30
C ALA A 460 16.06 -5.52 26.05
N GLY A 461 17.18 -6.22 25.92
CA GLY A 461 17.45 -7.07 24.76
C GLY A 461 17.81 -6.31 23.48
N THR A 462 18.04 -5.00 23.55
CA THR A 462 18.63 -4.22 22.45
C THR A 462 20.14 -4.05 22.66
N GLY A 463 20.88 -3.65 21.63
CA GLY A 463 22.29 -3.27 21.74
C GLY A 463 22.57 -2.06 22.66
N LEU A 464 21.53 -1.37 23.16
CA LEU A 464 21.62 -0.23 24.07
C LEU A 464 21.27 -0.60 25.53
N ALA A 465 20.99 -1.86 25.83
CA ALA A 465 20.64 -2.30 27.17
C ALA A 465 21.74 -1.94 28.20
N GLY A 466 21.34 -1.35 29.33
CA GLY A 466 22.27 -0.97 30.42
C GLY A 466 23.12 0.27 30.14
N ARG A 467 22.94 0.94 29.01
CA ARG A 467 23.59 2.23 28.73
C ARG A 467 22.91 3.36 29.54
N PRO A 468 23.68 4.35 30.06
CA PRO A 468 23.13 5.48 30.82
C PRO A 468 22.54 6.55 29.87
N LEU A 469 21.56 6.14 29.07
CA LEU A 469 20.91 6.99 28.09
C LEU A 469 19.91 7.95 28.75
N ARG A 470 19.72 9.12 28.15
CA ARG A 470 18.68 10.08 28.56
C ARG A 470 17.39 9.91 27.77
N ALA A 471 17.52 9.49 26.52
CA ALA A 471 16.42 9.15 25.66
C ALA A 471 16.90 8.18 24.58
N ALA A 472 15.96 7.55 23.90
CA ALA A 472 16.22 6.82 22.67
C ALA A 472 15.19 7.19 21.60
N ILE A 473 15.62 7.32 20.35
CA ILE A 473 14.74 7.47 19.19
C ILE A 473 14.71 6.13 18.46
N VAL A 474 13.54 5.52 18.36
CA VAL A 474 13.33 4.33 17.54
C VAL A 474 12.83 4.75 16.17
N VAL A 475 13.58 4.38 15.14
CA VAL A 475 13.21 4.56 13.74
C VAL A 475 12.45 3.32 13.28
N THR A 476 11.21 3.52 12.87
CA THR A 476 10.35 2.44 12.38
C THR A 476 10.00 2.67 10.92
N GLY A 477 9.84 1.57 10.18
CA GLY A 477 9.48 1.59 8.76
C GLY A 477 8.04 1.14 8.54
N ALA A 478 7.21 2.01 7.95
CA ALA A 478 5.81 1.78 7.60
C ALA A 478 5.68 1.25 6.17
N VAL A 479 6.02 -0.03 5.97
CA VAL A 479 6.10 -0.68 4.65
C VAL A 479 4.78 -0.58 3.88
N TYR A 480 3.63 -0.66 4.57
CA TYR A 480 2.30 -0.57 3.95
C TYR A 480 2.11 0.71 3.13
N ARG A 481 2.68 1.85 3.56
CA ARG A 481 2.54 3.15 2.87
C ARG A 481 3.18 3.13 1.46
N LEU A 482 4.23 2.34 1.32
CA LEU A 482 4.97 2.18 0.08
C LEU A 482 4.44 1.02 -0.75
N ARG A 483 3.90 -0.04 -0.13
CA ARG A 483 3.48 -1.28 -0.82
C ARG A 483 2.46 -1.03 -1.93
N GLY A 484 1.57 -0.06 -1.77
CA GLY A 484 0.62 0.31 -2.84
C GLY A 484 1.24 0.78 -4.14
N LYS A 485 2.42 1.42 -4.08
CA LYS A 485 3.11 1.97 -5.25
C LYS A 485 4.29 1.09 -5.68
N TYR A 486 4.97 0.49 -4.70
CA TYR A 486 6.25 -0.19 -4.91
C TYR A 486 6.15 -1.71 -4.76
N GLY A 487 4.99 -2.28 -4.44
CA GLY A 487 4.84 -3.72 -4.22
C GLY A 487 5.82 -4.24 -3.19
N ASP A 488 6.49 -5.36 -3.47
CA ASP A 488 7.47 -5.97 -2.57
C ASP A 488 8.77 -5.15 -2.44
N PHE A 489 9.14 -4.39 -3.48
CA PHE A 489 10.27 -3.44 -3.43
C PHE A 489 10.09 -2.37 -2.34
N ALA A 490 8.86 -2.14 -1.87
CA ALA A 490 8.56 -1.28 -0.72
C ALA A 490 9.40 -1.63 0.51
N PHE A 491 9.65 -2.92 0.78
CA PHE A 491 10.43 -3.33 1.95
C PHE A 491 11.88 -2.81 1.84
N ARG A 492 12.52 -2.99 0.69
CA ARG A 492 13.89 -2.47 0.44
C ARG A 492 13.93 -0.95 0.49
N LEU A 493 12.96 -0.29 -0.15
CA LEU A 493 12.88 1.16 -0.16
C LEU A 493 12.68 1.74 1.25
N THR A 494 11.88 1.08 2.08
CA THR A 494 11.67 1.49 3.48
C THR A 494 12.97 1.39 4.29
N HIS A 495 13.77 0.33 4.09
CA HIS A 495 15.08 0.20 4.75
C HIS A 495 16.06 1.29 4.31
N LEU A 496 16.07 1.63 3.01
CA LEU A 496 16.89 2.72 2.49
C LEU A 496 16.48 4.07 3.10
N ASP A 497 15.17 4.36 3.15
CA ASP A 497 14.63 5.57 3.77
C ASP A 497 14.99 5.63 5.27
N ALA A 498 14.86 4.51 5.99
CA ALA A 498 15.24 4.42 7.41
C ALA A 498 16.74 4.65 7.63
N GLY A 499 17.60 4.11 6.77
CA GLY A 499 19.05 4.37 6.80
C GLY A 499 19.38 5.85 6.62
N CYS A 500 18.70 6.53 5.69
CA CYS A 500 18.84 7.99 5.53
C CYS A 500 18.37 8.75 6.78
N ALA A 501 17.25 8.35 7.39
CA ALA A 501 16.75 8.97 8.62
C ALA A 501 17.72 8.76 9.79
N LEU A 502 18.25 7.56 9.99
CA LEU A 502 19.21 7.26 11.05
C LEU A 502 20.49 8.11 10.89
N ALA A 503 21.03 8.19 9.68
CA ALA A 503 22.20 9.01 9.38
C ALA A 503 21.93 10.50 9.61
N GLN A 504 20.77 11.01 9.17
CA GLN A 504 20.35 12.39 9.39
C GLN A 504 20.22 12.71 10.88
N CYS A 505 19.61 11.83 11.66
CA CYS A 505 19.44 12.03 13.09
C CYS A 505 20.80 12.05 13.82
N ALA A 506 21.72 11.17 13.45
CA ALA A 506 23.09 11.17 14.00
C ALA A 506 23.84 12.46 13.68
N LEU A 507 23.70 12.98 12.45
CA LEU A 507 24.31 14.26 12.05
C LEU A 507 23.73 15.44 12.85
N VAL A 508 22.42 15.47 13.04
CA VAL A 508 21.75 16.53 13.83
C VAL A 508 22.16 16.43 15.30
N ALA A 509 22.27 15.23 15.86
CA ALA A 509 22.77 15.03 17.23
C ALA A 509 24.20 15.57 17.39
N ALA A 510 25.09 15.26 16.44
CA ALA A 510 26.46 15.76 16.43
C ALA A 510 26.53 17.30 16.31
N GLU A 511 25.68 17.91 15.47
CA GLU A 511 25.58 19.37 15.34
C GLU A 511 25.12 20.03 16.65
N LEU A 512 24.22 19.36 17.38
CA LEU A 512 23.77 19.77 18.71
C LEU A 512 24.78 19.48 19.83
N GLY A 513 25.94 18.88 19.53
CA GLY A 513 26.94 18.48 20.53
C GLY A 513 26.48 17.35 21.44
N LEU A 514 25.47 16.59 21.04
CA LEU A 514 25.00 15.39 21.74
C LEU A 514 25.84 14.19 21.33
N GLU A 515 26.12 13.30 22.28
CA GLU A 515 26.69 12.00 21.97
C GLU A 515 25.53 11.04 21.64
N ALA A 516 25.69 10.25 20.58
CA ALA A 516 24.66 9.34 20.09
C ALA A 516 25.26 7.98 19.71
N GLU A 517 24.57 6.91 20.08
CA GLU A 517 24.93 5.52 19.74
C GLU A 517 23.82 4.94 18.85
N LEU A 518 24.21 4.52 17.64
CA LEU A 518 23.32 3.92 16.66
C LEU A 518 23.38 2.39 16.76
N VAL A 519 22.22 1.76 16.91
CA VAL A 519 22.05 0.31 16.84
C VAL A 519 21.13 -0.06 15.68
N THR A 520 21.64 -0.89 14.77
CA THR A 520 20.89 -1.47 13.65
C THR A 520 20.91 -2.99 13.77
N GLY A 521 19.75 -3.64 13.61
CA GLY A 521 19.63 -5.11 13.61
C GLY A 521 19.06 -5.69 14.91
N ASP A 522 19.68 -5.43 16.07
CA ASP A 522 19.20 -5.96 17.36
C ASP A 522 18.25 -4.98 18.05
N THR A 523 16.97 -5.08 17.70
CA THR A 523 15.90 -4.22 18.24
C THR A 523 15.13 -4.86 19.39
N GLY A 524 15.56 -6.01 19.91
CA GLY A 524 14.84 -6.72 20.97
C GLY A 524 13.34 -6.89 20.66
N ASP A 525 12.49 -6.69 21.68
CA ASP A 525 11.02 -6.70 21.56
C ASP A 525 10.42 -5.30 21.32
N LEU A 526 11.17 -4.35 20.76
CA LEU A 526 10.63 -3.00 20.53
C LEU A 526 9.39 -3.00 19.65
N ALA A 527 9.24 -3.96 18.72
CA ALA A 527 8.03 -4.07 17.93
C ALA A 527 6.79 -4.32 18.79
N GLY A 528 6.88 -5.20 19.79
CA GLY A 528 5.80 -5.45 20.75
C GLY A 528 5.58 -4.27 21.70
N GLN A 529 6.66 -3.67 22.21
CA GLN A 529 6.57 -2.55 23.14
C GLN A 529 5.96 -1.28 22.53
N LEU A 530 6.16 -1.08 21.23
CA LEU A 530 5.62 0.03 20.44
C LEU A 530 4.28 -0.27 19.77
N ASP A 531 3.70 -1.45 20.03
CA ASP A 531 2.45 -1.93 19.41
C ASP A 531 2.49 -1.87 17.86
N LEU A 532 3.64 -2.16 17.27
CA LEU A 532 3.79 -2.17 15.81
C LEU A 532 3.02 -3.33 15.20
N ASN A 533 2.38 -3.09 14.05
CA ASN A 533 1.80 -4.18 13.26
C ASN A 533 2.91 -5.02 12.61
N PRO A 534 3.11 -6.28 13.02
CA PRO A 534 4.27 -7.09 12.60
C PRO A 534 4.29 -7.42 11.11
N GLY A 535 3.17 -7.31 10.38
CA GLY A 535 3.12 -7.57 8.95
C GLY A 535 3.59 -6.40 8.07
N ASP A 536 3.60 -5.19 8.63
CA ASP A 536 3.63 -3.94 7.84
C ASP A 536 4.43 -2.80 8.49
N GLN A 537 4.84 -2.96 9.75
CA GLN A 537 5.68 -2.02 10.48
C GLN A 537 6.84 -2.76 11.14
N LEU A 538 8.03 -2.19 11.04
CA LEU A 538 9.26 -2.81 11.53
C LEU A 538 10.09 -1.80 12.32
N ALA A 539 10.69 -2.23 13.43
CA ALA A 539 11.75 -1.46 14.09
C ALA A 539 13.03 -1.62 13.25
N MET A 540 13.53 -0.51 12.70
CA MET A 540 14.64 -0.51 11.73
C MET A 540 15.97 -0.11 12.37
N GLY A 541 15.92 0.65 13.47
CA GLY A 541 17.11 1.04 14.21
C GLY A 541 16.76 1.92 15.41
N ILE A 542 17.73 2.07 16.30
CA ILE A 542 17.60 2.84 17.53
C ILE A 542 18.77 3.81 17.62
N ILE A 543 18.50 5.03 18.05
CA ILE A 543 19.52 6.03 18.37
C ILE A 543 19.40 6.31 19.86
N GLY A 544 20.36 5.84 20.64
CA GLY A 544 20.52 6.21 22.04
C GLY A 544 21.16 7.59 22.14
N LEU A 545 20.59 8.47 22.95
CA LEU A 545 21.07 9.84 23.15
C LEU A 545 21.63 10.02 24.56
N TYR A 546 22.86 10.52 24.60
CA TYR A 546 23.56 10.94 25.80
C TYR A 546 23.54 12.48 25.85
N GLY A 547 23.15 13.05 26.98
CA GLY A 547 23.05 14.50 27.13
C GLY A 547 23.04 14.91 28.61
N LYS A 548 23.36 16.18 28.88
CA LYS A 548 23.28 16.76 30.23
C LYS A 548 21.84 17.20 30.53
N ASP A 549 21.47 17.24 31.81
CA ASP A 549 20.20 17.80 32.25
C ASP A 549 20.21 19.34 32.24
N THR A 550 19.03 19.97 32.12
CA THR A 550 18.86 21.41 32.40
C THR A 550 19.27 21.75 33.84
N GLY A 551 19.23 20.77 34.75
CA GLY A 551 19.72 20.87 36.13
C GLY A 551 21.25 20.75 36.28
N ASP A 552 21.94 20.03 35.38
CA ASP A 552 23.40 19.84 35.44
C ASP A 552 24.17 21.04 34.88
N ALA A 553 23.54 21.86 34.04
CA ALA A 553 24.12 23.10 33.53
C ALA A 553 24.44 24.15 34.62
N ALA A 554 23.91 23.97 35.84
CA ALA A 554 24.18 24.83 36.99
C ALA A 554 25.48 24.49 37.76
N ALA A 555 26.12 23.35 37.48
CA ALA A 555 27.39 22.97 38.11
C ALA A 555 28.58 23.33 37.20
N GLY A 556 28.95 24.62 37.21
CA GLY A 556 30.20 25.08 36.60
C GLY A 556 31.44 24.53 37.34
N PRO A 557 32.61 24.47 36.68
CA PRO A 557 33.82 23.89 37.26
C PRO A 557 34.27 24.68 38.49
N ALA A 558 34.51 23.96 39.60
CA ALA A 558 35.14 24.49 40.81
C ALA A 558 36.64 24.74 40.62
#